data_AF-A0A2D5P9V7-F1
#
_entry.id   AF-A0A2D5P9V7-F1
#
_cell.length_a   1.000
_cell.length_b   1.000
_cell.length_c   1.000
_cell.angle_alpha   90.00
_cell.angle_beta   90.00
_cell.angle_gamma   90.00
#
_symmetry.space_group_name_H-M   'P 1'
#
loop_
_entity.id
_entity.type
_entity.pdbx_description
1 polymer ?
#
loop_
_entity_poly.entity_id
_entity_poly.type
_entity_poly.pdbx_seq_one_letter_code
_entity_poly.pdbx_strand_id
1 'polypeptide(L)'
;MRLITAAIIVMFSQLAFAADLTGADIETWMKNMPALEQWLSEHEDQMPDEMPDGSQGIDEMLNQGVKDLKSAGLYDDFNQKVQAAGYDNVEEWAGMTRQISLAYLALEIENEPVSVSQLEAQLQQVKDSDLPQEQKAMMTQMMSASLMMMKAVKGVSNADKEAVRPYKDDLKAQFDAE
;
A
#
# COMPACT_ATOMS: atom_id res chain seq x y z
N MET A 1 10.69 -51.13 -29.22
CA MET A 1 9.48 -50.57 -28.58
C MET A 1 9.94 -49.85 -27.31
N ARG A 2 10.06 -48.52 -27.33
CA ARG A 2 10.41 -47.71 -26.15
C ARG A 2 9.24 -46.75 -25.93
N LEU A 3 8.55 -46.93 -24.81
CA LEU A 3 7.42 -46.13 -24.37
C LEU A 3 7.95 -44.77 -23.89
N ILE A 4 7.45 -43.69 -24.49
CA ILE A 4 7.71 -42.32 -24.04
C ILE A 4 6.62 -41.98 -23.03
N THR A 5 6.99 -41.88 -21.76
CA THR A 5 6.11 -41.39 -20.70
C THR A 5 6.15 -39.86 -20.74
N ALA A 6 5.10 -39.24 -21.26
CA ALA A 6 4.93 -37.79 -21.19
C ALA A 6 4.36 -37.42 -19.80
N ALA A 7 5.15 -36.72 -19.00
CA ALA A 7 4.69 -36.09 -17.77
C ALA A 7 4.00 -34.76 -18.12
N ILE A 8 2.68 -34.71 -17.90
CA ILE A 8 1.90 -33.47 -18.03
C ILE A 8 2.07 -32.71 -16.71
N ILE A 9 2.90 -31.67 -16.73
CA ILE A 9 2.95 -30.67 -15.67
C ILE A 9 1.77 -29.73 -15.91
N VAL A 10 0.72 -29.88 -15.10
CA VAL A 10 -0.39 -28.90 -15.05
C VAL A 10 0.13 -27.71 -14.25
N MET A 11 0.60 -26.67 -14.95
CA MET A 11 0.78 -25.36 -14.34
C MET A 11 -0.60 -24.79 -14.03
N PHE A 12 -0.95 -24.74 -12.75
CA PHE A 12 -2.02 -23.86 -12.28
C PHE A 12 -1.53 -22.43 -12.42
N SER A 13 -1.78 -21.82 -13.57
CA SER A 13 -1.71 -20.37 -13.70
C SER A 13 -2.86 -19.78 -12.89
N GLN A 14 -2.56 -19.37 -11.66
CA GLN A 14 -3.50 -18.62 -10.83
C GLN A 14 -3.79 -17.30 -11.55
N LEU A 15 -5.05 -17.11 -11.92
CA LEU A 15 -5.56 -15.84 -12.38
C LEU A 15 -5.42 -14.85 -11.22
N ALA A 16 -4.65 -13.79 -11.44
CA ALA A 16 -4.51 -12.67 -10.51
C ALA A 16 -5.84 -11.90 -10.39
N PHE A 17 -6.79 -12.47 -9.66
CA PHE A 17 -7.71 -11.67 -8.87
C PHE A 17 -6.90 -11.13 -7.70
N ALA A 18 -7.16 -9.88 -7.25
CA ALA A 18 -6.62 -9.40 -5.98
C ALA A 18 -7.05 -10.42 -4.91
N ALA A 19 -6.11 -11.26 -4.49
CA ALA A 19 -6.38 -12.30 -3.54
C ALA A 19 -6.63 -11.63 -2.18
N ASP A 20 -7.64 -12.09 -1.46
CA ASP A 20 -7.82 -11.67 -0.07
C ASP A 20 -6.57 -12.07 0.72
N LEU A 21 -6.18 -11.24 1.69
CA LEU A 21 -5.04 -11.49 2.56
C LEU A 21 -5.21 -12.81 3.32
N THR A 22 -4.09 -13.51 3.48
CA THR A 22 -3.98 -14.65 4.40
C THR A 22 -3.07 -14.30 5.57
N GLY A 23 -3.16 -15.06 6.66
CA GLY A 23 -2.23 -14.90 7.79
C GLY A 23 -0.77 -15.11 7.39
N ALA A 24 -0.51 -16.00 6.42
CA ALA A 24 0.85 -16.24 5.91
C ALA A 24 1.42 -15.02 5.17
N ASP A 25 0.58 -14.26 4.46
CA ASP A 25 0.99 -13.03 3.79
C ASP A 25 1.42 -11.97 4.82
N ILE A 26 0.64 -11.82 5.89
CA ILE A 26 0.90 -10.87 6.97
C ILE A 26 2.16 -11.25 7.74
N GLU A 27 2.32 -12.53 8.09
CA GLU A 27 3.53 -13.03 8.76
C GLU A 27 4.79 -12.85 7.91
N THR A 28 4.68 -13.13 6.60
CA THR A 28 5.78 -12.93 5.66
C THR A 28 6.15 -11.46 5.54
N TRP A 29 5.16 -10.58 5.46
CA TRP A 29 5.37 -9.14 5.42
C TRP A 29 6.04 -8.64 6.71
N MET A 30 5.47 -8.90 7.88
CA MET A 30 6.03 -8.46 9.18
C MET A 30 7.47 -8.95 9.39
N LYS A 31 7.77 -10.18 8.97
CA LYS A 31 9.10 -10.76 9.11
C LYS A 31 10.16 -10.03 8.28
N ASN A 32 9.81 -9.60 7.07
CA ASN A 32 10.77 -9.08 6.10
C ASN A 32 10.78 -7.55 6.00
N MET A 33 9.68 -6.89 6.38
CA MET A 33 9.51 -5.43 6.26
C MET A 33 10.68 -4.65 6.90
N PRO A 34 11.13 -4.93 8.14
CA PRO A 34 12.22 -4.15 8.75
C PRO A 34 13.51 -4.14 7.93
N ALA A 35 13.85 -5.27 7.29
CA ALA A 35 15.06 -5.39 6.49
C ALA A 35 14.93 -4.67 5.13
N LEU A 36 13.73 -4.66 4.55
CA LEU A 36 13.45 -3.95 3.30
C LEU A 36 13.42 -2.43 3.53
N GLU A 37 12.80 -1.98 4.61
CA GLU A 37 12.80 -0.57 5.04
C GLU A 37 14.20 -0.06 5.35
N GLN A 38 14.98 -0.83 6.13
CA GLN A 38 16.37 -0.46 6.42
C GLN A 38 17.16 -0.26 5.12
N TRP A 39 16.98 -1.15 4.14
CA TRP A 39 17.67 -1.01 2.86
C TRP A 39 17.24 0.27 2.13
N LEU A 40 15.95 0.58 2.10
CA LEU A 40 15.44 1.81 1.48
C LEU A 40 16.02 3.06 2.17
N SER A 41 16.07 3.07 3.50
CA SER A 41 16.66 4.17 4.28
C SER A 41 18.16 4.33 4.02
N GLU A 42 18.92 3.24 3.91
CA GLU A 42 20.35 3.27 3.56
C GLU A 42 20.62 3.85 2.17
N HIS A 43 19.61 3.90 1.29
CA HIS A 43 19.72 4.39 -0.08
C HIS A 43 18.88 5.65 -0.35
N GLU A 44 18.32 6.28 0.69
CA GLU A 44 17.46 7.46 0.57
C GLU A 44 18.14 8.62 -0.17
N ASP A 45 19.41 8.89 0.16
CA ASP A 45 20.23 9.95 -0.47
C ASP A 45 20.43 9.80 -1.99
N GLN A 46 20.12 8.62 -2.56
CA GLN A 46 20.24 8.32 -3.99
C GLN A 46 18.90 8.45 -4.73
N MET A 47 17.79 8.52 -3.99
CA MET A 47 16.46 8.67 -4.57
C MET A 47 16.20 10.14 -4.94
N PRO A 48 15.30 10.43 -5.90
CA PRO A 48 14.89 11.79 -6.19
C PRO A 48 14.27 12.49 -4.96
N ASP A 49 14.66 13.74 -4.70
CA ASP A 49 14.08 14.59 -3.65
C ASP A 49 12.62 15.04 -3.92
N GLU A 50 11.96 14.46 -4.93
CA GLU A 50 10.59 14.79 -5.28
C GLU A 50 9.63 14.14 -4.27
N MET A 51 9.20 14.94 -3.30
CA MET A 51 8.11 14.54 -2.40
C MET A 51 6.85 14.26 -3.23
N PRO A 52 6.22 13.07 -3.07
CA PRO A 52 4.93 12.80 -3.68
C PRO A 52 3.95 13.92 -3.32
N ASP A 53 3.18 14.39 -4.30
CA ASP A 53 2.13 15.35 -4.00
C ASP A 53 1.18 14.68 -2.99
N GLY A 54 1.06 15.24 -1.78
CA GLY A 54 0.21 14.70 -0.72
C GLY A 54 -1.28 14.67 -1.07
N SER A 55 -1.67 15.17 -2.25
CA SER A 55 -2.98 14.96 -2.86
C SER A 55 -3.12 13.61 -3.58
N GLN A 56 -2.04 12.87 -3.78
CA GLN A 56 -2.04 11.56 -4.43
C GLN A 56 -2.55 10.47 -3.49
N GLY A 57 -3.27 9.50 -4.04
CA GLY A 57 -3.68 8.30 -3.30
C GLY A 57 -2.49 7.38 -3.06
N ILE A 58 -2.64 6.47 -2.09
CA ILE A 58 -1.59 5.50 -1.70
C ILE A 58 -1.04 4.69 -2.89
N ASP A 59 -1.89 4.34 -3.86
CA ASP A 59 -1.48 3.61 -5.07
C ASP A 59 -0.49 4.44 -5.91
N GLU A 60 -0.75 5.73 -6.09
CA GLU A 60 0.11 6.60 -6.89
C GLU A 60 1.43 6.88 -6.16
N MET A 61 1.39 7.04 -4.83
CA MET A 61 2.59 7.19 -3.99
C MET A 61 3.52 5.97 -4.12
N LEU A 62 2.97 4.76 -4.01
CA LEU A 62 3.77 3.53 -4.15
C LEU A 62 4.29 3.35 -5.59
N ASN A 63 3.47 3.63 -6.59
CA ASN A 63 3.91 3.62 -7.99
C ASN A 63 5.03 4.64 -8.24
N GLN A 64 4.97 5.80 -7.59
CA GLN A 64 6.03 6.80 -7.67
C GLN A 64 7.32 6.29 -7.04
N GLY A 65 7.26 5.70 -5.83
CA GLY A 65 8.43 5.07 -5.21
C GLY A 65 9.10 4.00 -6.08
N VAL A 66 8.31 3.20 -6.80
CA VAL A 66 8.86 2.24 -7.78
C VAL A 66 9.55 2.95 -8.97
N LYS A 67 9.01 4.07 -9.46
CA LYS A 67 9.65 4.88 -10.51
C LYS A 67 10.93 5.54 -10.00
N ASP A 68 10.95 5.95 -8.75
CA ASP A 68 12.10 6.59 -8.11
C ASP A 68 13.25 5.61 -7.98
N LEU A 69 12.98 4.39 -7.52
CA LEU A 69 13.92 3.27 -7.55
C LEU A 69 14.49 3.01 -8.95
N LYS A 70 13.63 3.03 -9.99
CA LYS A 70 14.07 2.83 -11.38
C LYS A 70 14.95 3.98 -11.86
N SER A 71 14.59 5.22 -11.53
CA SER A 71 15.31 6.43 -11.95
C SER A 71 16.66 6.56 -11.26
N ALA A 72 16.77 6.10 -10.00
CA ALA A 72 18.01 6.02 -9.25
C ALA A 72 18.92 4.85 -9.66
N GLY A 73 18.43 3.94 -10.53
CA GLY A 73 19.17 2.71 -10.89
C GLY A 73 19.23 1.67 -9.77
N LEU A 74 18.37 1.80 -8.77
CA LEU A 74 18.33 0.97 -7.55
C LEU A 74 17.33 -0.19 -7.65
N TYR A 75 16.44 -0.16 -8.64
CA TYR A 75 15.35 -1.13 -8.76
C TYR A 75 15.84 -2.58 -8.79
N ASP A 76 16.86 -2.92 -9.58
CA ASP A 76 17.33 -4.31 -9.72
C ASP A 76 17.93 -4.85 -8.40
N ASP A 77 18.67 -4.00 -7.68
CA ASP A 77 19.29 -4.36 -6.40
C ASP A 77 18.22 -4.54 -5.31
N PHE A 78 17.24 -3.63 -5.25
CA PHE A 78 16.12 -3.76 -4.32
C PHE A 78 15.25 -4.96 -4.67
N ASN A 79 14.99 -5.20 -5.95
CA ASN A 79 14.20 -6.33 -6.42
C ASN A 79 14.80 -7.67 -5.99
N GLN A 80 16.14 -7.81 -5.94
CA GLN A 80 16.77 -9.01 -5.39
C GLN A 80 16.49 -9.20 -3.89
N LYS A 81 16.42 -8.12 -3.10
CA LYS A 81 16.03 -8.19 -1.68
C LYS A 81 14.58 -8.62 -1.53
N VAL A 82 13.70 -8.00 -2.32
CA VAL A 82 12.27 -8.31 -2.35
C VAL A 82 12.02 -9.77 -2.76
N GLN A 83 12.76 -10.27 -3.75
CA GLN A 83 12.71 -11.68 -4.14
C GLN A 83 13.21 -12.64 -3.06
N ALA A 84 14.28 -12.27 -2.35
CA ALA A 84 14.75 -13.05 -1.21
C ALA A 84 13.75 -13.05 -0.04
N ALA A 85 12.91 -12.03 0.07
CA ALA A 85 11.82 -11.94 1.06
C ALA A 85 10.58 -12.78 0.70
N GLY A 86 10.52 -13.30 -0.54
CA GLY A 86 9.46 -14.22 -0.98
C GLY A 86 8.44 -13.62 -1.94
N TYR A 87 8.67 -12.40 -2.44
CA TYR A 87 7.83 -11.75 -3.46
C TYR A 87 8.41 -11.95 -4.86
N ASP A 88 7.59 -11.92 -5.90
CA ASP A 88 8.01 -12.00 -7.29
C ASP A 88 8.81 -10.76 -7.73
N ASN A 89 8.39 -9.58 -7.27
CA ASN A 89 9.01 -8.30 -7.61
C ASN A 89 8.61 -7.16 -6.65
N VAL A 90 9.26 -6.00 -6.83
CA VAL A 90 8.99 -4.76 -6.06
C VAL A 90 7.52 -4.35 -6.13
N GLU A 91 6.88 -4.43 -7.29
CA GLU A 91 5.48 -4.05 -7.47
C GLU A 91 4.52 -4.94 -6.67
N GLU A 92 4.80 -6.25 -6.59
CA GLU A 92 4.02 -7.17 -5.74
C GLU A 92 4.20 -6.84 -4.25
N TRP A 93 5.44 -6.62 -3.81
CA TRP A 93 5.71 -6.23 -2.42
C TRP A 93 5.04 -4.90 -2.04
N ALA A 94 5.09 -3.91 -2.93
CA ALA A 94 4.41 -2.63 -2.73
C ALA A 94 2.89 -2.82 -2.65
N GLY A 95 2.32 -3.68 -3.50
CA GLY A 95 0.91 -4.05 -3.48
C GLY A 95 0.50 -4.73 -2.17
N MET A 96 1.32 -5.65 -1.66
CA MET A 96 1.11 -6.34 -0.39
C MET A 96 1.18 -5.37 0.79
N THR A 97 2.20 -4.52 0.83
CA THR A 97 2.37 -3.47 1.86
C THR A 97 1.13 -2.59 1.91
N ARG A 98 0.67 -2.10 0.75
CA ARG A 98 -0.56 -1.32 0.64
C ARG A 98 -1.78 -2.04 1.21
N GLN A 99 -2.00 -3.30 0.82
CA GLN A 99 -3.19 -4.06 1.21
C GLN A 99 -3.21 -4.28 2.73
N ILE A 100 -2.07 -4.63 3.32
CA ILE A 100 -1.92 -4.79 4.78
C ILE A 100 -2.13 -3.46 5.50
N SER A 101 -1.48 -2.37 5.06
CA SER A 101 -1.63 -1.04 5.68
C SER A 101 -3.06 -0.51 5.61
N LEU A 102 -3.75 -0.67 4.47
CA LEU A 102 -5.14 -0.26 4.32
C LEU A 102 -6.08 -1.11 5.18
N ALA A 103 -5.85 -2.43 5.26
CA ALA A 103 -6.65 -3.31 6.08
C ALA A 103 -6.47 -3.06 7.58
N TYR A 104 -5.24 -2.78 8.02
CA TYR A 104 -4.96 -2.33 9.38
C TYR A 104 -5.68 -1.00 9.68
N LEU A 105 -5.56 0.00 8.80
CA LEU A 105 -6.24 1.29 9.01
C LEU A 105 -7.77 1.13 9.02
N ALA A 106 -8.31 0.24 8.19
CA ALA A 106 -9.74 -0.08 8.19
C ALA A 106 -10.23 -0.64 9.53
N LEU A 107 -9.40 -1.41 10.24
CA LEU A 107 -9.71 -1.88 11.58
C LEU A 107 -9.62 -0.77 12.63
N GLU A 108 -8.65 0.13 12.51
CA GLU A 108 -8.51 1.26 13.44
C GLU A 108 -9.73 2.18 13.43
N ILE A 109 -10.29 2.43 12.25
CA ILE A 109 -11.46 3.32 12.10
C ILE A 109 -12.79 2.57 12.02
N GLU A 110 -12.82 1.24 12.20
CA GLU A 110 -14.01 0.39 11.99
C GLU A 110 -15.21 0.86 12.83
N ASN A 111 -14.94 1.39 14.02
CA ASN A 111 -15.95 1.88 14.96
C ASN A 111 -16.13 3.40 14.94
N GLU A 112 -15.43 4.12 14.05
CA GLU A 112 -15.57 5.56 13.93
C GLU A 112 -16.71 5.94 12.97
N PRO A 113 -17.60 6.88 13.35
CA PRO A 113 -18.73 7.27 12.53
C PRO A 113 -18.34 8.25 11.40
N VAL A 114 -17.26 7.96 10.65
CA VAL A 114 -16.80 8.84 9.56
C VAL A 114 -17.61 8.56 8.28
N SER A 115 -18.38 9.57 7.86
CA SER A 115 -19.15 9.50 6.62
C SER A 115 -18.40 10.14 5.45
N VAL A 116 -18.08 9.32 4.43
CA VAL A 116 -17.51 9.78 3.15
C VAL A 116 -18.38 10.87 2.51
N SER A 117 -19.72 10.72 2.54
CA SER A 117 -20.62 11.72 1.95
C SER A 117 -20.60 13.05 2.70
N GLN A 118 -20.35 13.05 4.01
CA GLN A 118 -20.20 14.28 4.78
C GLN A 118 -18.87 14.97 4.44
N LEU A 119 -17.78 14.21 4.31
CA LEU A 119 -16.49 14.75 3.88
C LEU A 119 -16.57 15.35 2.48
N GLU A 120 -17.26 14.70 1.53
CA GLU A 120 -17.51 15.25 0.20
C GLU A 120 -18.28 16.57 0.24
N ALA A 121 -19.34 16.64 1.06
CA ALA A 121 -20.12 17.86 1.24
C ALA A 121 -19.28 19.00 1.84
N GLN A 122 -18.45 18.71 2.85
CA GLN A 122 -17.54 19.71 3.44
C GLN A 122 -16.49 20.19 2.44
N LEU A 123 -15.92 19.29 1.63
CA LEU A 123 -14.96 19.65 0.58
C LEU A 123 -15.61 20.59 -0.44
N GLN A 124 -16.86 20.32 -0.82
CA GLN A 124 -17.61 21.19 -1.72
C GLN A 124 -17.86 22.57 -1.09
N GLN A 125 -18.22 22.63 0.20
CA GLN A 125 -18.39 23.91 0.91
C GLN A 125 -17.09 24.74 0.95
N VAL A 126 -15.93 24.11 1.15
CA VAL A 126 -14.64 24.80 1.10
C VAL A 126 -14.37 25.37 -0.29
N LYS A 127 -14.64 24.60 -1.35
CA LYS A 127 -14.48 25.06 -2.74
C LYS A 127 -15.36 26.28 -3.04
N ASP A 128 -16.59 26.26 -2.56
CA ASP A 128 -17.59 27.31 -2.78
C ASP A 128 -17.47 28.50 -1.81
N SER A 129 -16.63 28.42 -0.78
CA SER A 129 -16.45 29.48 0.23
C SER A 129 -15.73 30.72 -0.32
N ASP A 130 -15.82 31.85 0.38
CA ASP A 130 -15.09 33.08 0.03
C ASP A 130 -13.67 33.15 0.65
N LEU A 131 -13.08 32.00 0.99
CA LEU A 131 -11.73 31.93 1.55
C LEU A 131 -10.68 32.49 0.57
N PRO A 132 -9.59 33.12 1.09
CA PRO A 132 -8.43 33.49 0.27
C PRO A 132 -7.92 32.31 -0.55
N GLN A 133 -7.49 32.56 -1.79
CA GLN A 133 -7.14 31.50 -2.75
C GLN A 133 -6.14 30.48 -2.19
N GLU A 134 -5.08 30.96 -1.55
CA GLU A 134 -4.02 30.12 -0.99
C GLU A 134 -4.56 29.24 0.15
N GLN A 135 -5.33 29.82 1.08
CA GLN A 135 -5.96 29.08 2.17
C GLN A 135 -6.98 28.06 1.64
N LYS A 136 -7.78 28.43 0.64
CA LYS A 136 -8.74 27.55 -0.01
C LYS A 136 -8.04 26.38 -0.69
N ALA A 137 -6.94 26.63 -1.40
CA ALA A 137 -6.17 25.59 -2.09
C ALA A 137 -5.60 24.58 -1.09
N MET A 138 -4.96 25.06 -0.02
CA MET A 138 -4.41 24.21 1.04
C MET A 138 -5.49 23.35 1.70
N MET A 139 -6.63 23.95 2.08
CA MET A 139 -7.74 23.19 2.69
C MET A 139 -8.33 22.18 1.71
N THR A 140 -8.51 22.56 0.45
CA THR A 140 -9.03 21.67 -0.60
C THR A 140 -8.11 20.47 -0.80
N GLN A 141 -6.80 20.68 -0.84
CA GLN A 141 -5.80 19.63 -1.00
C GLN A 141 -5.85 18.64 0.16
N MET A 142 -5.77 19.14 1.41
CA MET A 142 -5.81 18.30 2.61
C MET A 142 -7.10 17.48 2.68
N MET A 143 -8.26 18.11 2.46
CA MET A 143 -9.54 17.41 2.50
C MET A 143 -9.72 16.40 1.36
N SER A 144 -9.17 16.68 0.17
CA SER A 144 -9.19 15.74 -0.95
C SER A 144 -8.35 14.50 -0.65
N ALA A 145 -7.16 14.68 -0.05
CA ALA A 145 -6.31 13.59 0.40
C ALA A 145 -6.99 12.72 1.46
N SER A 146 -7.57 13.34 2.50
CA SER A 146 -8.33 12.61 3.53
C SER A 146 -9.52 11.84 2.93
N LEU A 147 -10.23 12.44 1.96
CA LEU A 147 -11.34 11.78 1.28
C LEU A 147 -10.87 10.57 0.46
N MET A 148 -9.75 10.68 -0.26
CA MET A 148 -9.17 9.56 -1.00
C MET A 148 -8.76 8.42 -0.07
N MET A 149 -8.11 8.73 1.06
CA MET A 149 -7.76 7.71 2.06
C MET A 149 -9.00 7.03 2.63
N MET A 150 -10.03 7.79 3.01
CA MET A 150 -11.28 7.24 3.52
C MET A 150 -12.00 6.36 2.51
N LYS A 151 -11.94 6.71 1.21
CA LYS A 151 -12.47 5.87 0.13
C LYS A 151 -11.69 4.58 -0.03
N ALA A 152 -10.36 4.65 -0.01
CA ALA A 152 -9.49 3.48 -0.08
C ALA A 152 -9.77 2.51 1.09
N VAL A 153 -9.83 3.03 2.31
CA VAL A 153 -10.14 2.27 3.52
C VAL A 153 -11.53 1.64 3.48
N LYS A 154 -12.56 2.39 3.05
CA LYS A 154 -13.91 1.82 2.87
C LYS A 154 -14.00 0.78 1.75
N GLY A 155 -13.06 0.79 0.82
CA GLY A 155 -12.95 -0.19 -0.26
C GLY A 155 -12.32 -1.51 0.15
N VAL A 156 -11.70 -1.59 1.34
CA VAL A 156 -11.07 -2.82 1.85
C VAL A 156 -12.11 -3.92 2.03
N SER A 157 -11.76 -5.14 1.60
CA SER A 157 -12.65 -6.30 1.72
C SER A 157 -12.84 -6.69 3.19
N ASN A 158 -13.99 -7.30 3.53
CA ASN A 158 -14.16 -7.85 4.87
C ASN A 158 -13.17 -8.98 5.16
N ALA A 159 -12.77 -9.75 4.14
CA ALA A 159 -11.80 -10.83 4.31
C ALA A 159 -10.42 -10.29 4.67
N ASP A 160 -9.96 -9.22 4.02
CA ASP A 160 -8.70 -8.54 4.36
C ASP A 160 -8.70 -8.03 5.81
N LYS A 161 -9.79 -7.38 6.23
CA LYS A 161 -9.94 -6.92 7.63
C LYS A 161 -9.88 -8.08 8.62
N GLU A 162 -10.58 -9.19 8.34
CA GLU A 162 -10.57 -10.36 9.22
C GLU A 162 -9.21 -11.07 9.22
N ALA A 163 -8.48 -11.08 8.11
CA ALA A 163 -7.14 -11.64 8.04
C ALA A 163 -6.15 -10.85 8.92
N VAL A 164 -6.27 -9.52 8.95
CA VAL A 164 -5.42 -8.62 9.74
C VAL A 164 -5.80 -8.58 11.22
N ARG A 165 -7.07 -8.80 11.57
CA ARG A 165 -7.59 -8.67 12.95
C ARG A 165 -6.76 -9.41 14.03
N PRO A 166 -6.27 -10.65 13.82
CA PRO A 166 -5.46 -11.36 14.81
C PRO A 166 -4.07 -10.74 15.04
N TYR A 167 -3.55 -9.99 14.07
CA TYR A 167 -2.21 -9.40 14.06
C TYR A 167 -2.21 -7.92 14.42
N LYS A 168 -3.37 -7.37 14.82
CA LYS A 168 -3.56 -5.93 15.03
C LYS A 168 -2.50 -5.29 15.91
N ASP A 169 -2.21 -5.88 17.07
CA ASP A 169 -1.27 -5.31 18.04
C ASP A 169 0.18 -5.40 17.53
N ASP A 170 0.54 -6.49 16.85
CA ASP A 170 1.87 -6.68 16.26
C ASP A 170 2.10 -5.71 15.09
N LEU A 171 1.10 -5.50 14.25
CA LEU A 171 1.13 -4.52 13.16
C LEU A 171 1.21 -3.10 13.70
N LYS A 172 0.48 -2.80 14.78
CA LYS A 172 0.63 -1.51 15.46
C LYS A 172 2.07 -1.30 15.92
N ALA A 173 2.68 -2.29 16.57
CA ALA A 173 4.06 -2.20 17.02
C ALA A 173 5.05 -2.05 15.86
N GLN A 174 4.78 -2.70 14.72
CA GLN A 174 5.58 -2.57 13.50
C GLN A 174 5.51 -1.15 12.93
N PHE A 175 4.32 -0.57 12.77
CA PHE A 175 4.14 0.79 12.26
C PHE A 175 4.62 1.88 13.24
N ASP A 176 4.55 1.65 14.56
CA ASP A 176 5.04 2.59 15.58
C ASP A 176 6.59 2.59 15.70
N ALA A 177 7.29 1.63 15.08
CA ALA A 177 8.75 1.52 15.10
C ALA A 177 9.45 2.34 14.01
N GLU A 178 8.68 2.90 13.07
CA GLU A 178 9.10 3.91 12.07
C GLU A 178 9.31 5.29 12.72
#